data_AF-A0A936YXA5-F1
#
_entry.id   AF-A0A936YXA5-F1
#
_cell.length_a   1.000
_cell.length_b   1.000
_cell.length_c   1.000
_cell.angle_alpha   90.00
_cell.angle_beta   90.00
_cell.angle_gamma   90.00
#
_symmetry.space_group_name_H-M   'P 1'
#
loop_
_entity.id
_entity.type
_entity.pdbx_description
1 polymer ?
#
loop_
_entity_poly.entity_id
_entity_poly.type
_entity_poly.pdbx_seq_one_letter_code
_entity_poly.pdbx_strand_id
1 'polypeptide(L)'
;MNGEALEAQLFAIHGPVMGGEALRKALAYPSQEAFRMAVARGKCPVAVFSIPYRRGRFALVEDVAAWLRSQVHGAQPSQQHSSSGGTQ
;
A
#
# COMPACT_ATOMS: atom_id res chain seq x y z
N MET A 1 -0.61 20.59 11.91
CA MET A 1 -1.44 20.73 10.70
C MET A 1 -0.74 20.11 9.48
N ASN A 2 -0.47 18.79 9.48
CA ASN A 2 0.37 18.17 8.41
C ASN A 2 -0.29 16.96 7.71
N GLY A 3 -1.54 16.61 8.07
CA GLY A 3 -2.20 15.40 7.57
C GLY A 3 -2.62 15.51 6.10
N GLU A 4 -3.31 16.59 5.72
CA GLU A 4 -3.87 16.79 4.36
C GLU A 4 -2.79 16.98 3.29
N ALA A 5 -1.63 17.54 3.65
CA ALA A 5 -0.55 17.79 2.71
C ALA A 5 0.10 16.50 2.16
N LEU A 6 0.15 15.41 2.93
CA LEU A 6 0.86 14.21 2.53
C LEU A 6 0.19 13.50 1.34
N GLU A 7 -1.12 13.33 1.41
CA GLU A 7 -1.91 12.69 0.36
C GLU A 7 -1.91 13.51 -0.92
N ALA A 8 -2.10 14.84 -0.82
CA ALA A 8 -2.02 15.74 -1.96
C ALA A 8 -0.62 15.70 -2.62
N GLN A 9 0.46 15.60 -1.84
CA GLN A 9 1.82 15.45 -2.36
C GLN A 9 2.04 14.11 -3.07
N LEU A 10 1.63 13.00 -2.45
CA LEU A 10 1.72 11.67 -3.07
C LEU A 10 0.89 11.61 -4.36
N PHE A 11 -0.30 12.21 -4.35
CA PHE A 11 -1.20 12.26 -5.50
C PHE A 11 -0.61 13.13 -6.62
N ALA A 12 0.01 14.26 -6.30
CA ALA A 12 0.66 15.11 -7.30
C ALA A 12 1.87 14.42 -7.97
N ILE A 13 2.62 13.60 -7.24
CA ILE A 13 3.84 12.94 -7.75
C ILE A 13 3.51 11.64 -8.49
N HIS A 14 2.60 10.83 -7.96
CA HIS A 14 2.33 9.47 -8.45
C HIS A 14 0.97 9.32 -9.14
N GLY A 15 0.07 10.30 -8.99
CA GLY A 15 -1.32 10.19 -9.41
C GLY A 15 -2.18 9.42 -8.40
N PRO A 16 -3.37 8.93 -8.81
CA PRO A 16 -4.29 8.21 -7.91
C PRO A 16 -3.76 6.84 -7.45
N VAL A 17 -2.82 6.26 -8.21
CA VAL A 17 -2.31 4.91 -7.99
C VAL A 17 -0.80 4.93 -7.95
N MET A 18 -0.21 4.33 -6.91
CA MET A 18 1.23 4.15 -6.82
C MET A 18 1.60 2.67 -6.95
N GLY A 19 2.71 2.39 -7.62
CA GLY A 19 3.17 1.02 -7.86
C GLY A 19 4.68 0.89 -7.90
N GLY A 20 5.14 -0.36 -7.96
CA GLY A 20 6.55 -0.68 -8.13
C GLY A 20 7.45 -0.13 -7.03
N GLU A 21 8.51 0.58 -7.41
CA GLU A 21 9.52 1.08 -6.47
C GLU A 21 8.98 2.18 -5.53
N ALA A 22 8.11 3.06 -6.04
CA ALA A 22 7.51 4.13 -5.23
C ALA A 22 6.70 3.55 -4.07
N LEU A 23 5.87 2.55 -4.34
CA LEU A 23 5.08 1.84 -3.34
C LEU A 23 5.99 1.16 -2.30
N ARG A 24 7.02 0.46 -2.76
CA ARG A 24 8.00 -0.17 -1.88
C ARG A 24 8.68 0.83 -0.94
N LYS A 25 9.11 1.98 -1.48
CA LYS A 25 9.79 3.04 -0.73
C LYS A 25 8.85 3.68 0.30
N ALA A 26 7.61 3.96 -0.08
CA ALA A 26 6.63 4.55 0.83
C ALA A 26 6.29 3.62 2.02
N LEU A 27 6.28 2.30 1.79
CA LEU A 27 6.09 1.30 2.84
C LEU A 27 7.38 0.95 3.61
N ALA A 28 8.48 1.67 3.35
CA ALA A 28 9.78 1.49 3.99
C ALA A 28 10.37 0.06 3.88
N TYR A 29 10.04 -0.70 2.81
CA TYR A 29 10.62 -2.02 2.60
C TYR A 29 12.06 -1.91 2.09
N PRO A 30 13.02 -2.67 2.65
CA PRO A 30 14.44 -2.56 2.31
C PRO A 30 14.75 -3.06 0.89
N SER A 31 14.02 -4.08 0.40
CA SER A 31 14.25 -4.67 -0.92
C SER A 31 12.95 -5.01 -1.64
N GLN A 32 13.03 -5.18 -2.96
CA GLN A 32 11.88 -5.56 -3.79
C GLN A 32 11.37 -6.96 -3.43
N GLU A 33 12.27 -7.87 -3.05
CA GLU A 33 11.91 -9.21 -2.56
C GLU A 33 11.15 -9.16 -1.24
N ALA A 34 11.58 -8.33 -0.28
CA ALA A 34 10.87 -8.17 0.99
C ALA A 34 9.42 -7.71 0.75
N PHE A 35 9.23 -6.74 -0.15
CA PHE A 35 7.89 -6.30 -0.54
C PHE A 35 7.10 -7.42 -1.23
N ARG A 36 7.69 -8.12 -2.20
CA ARG A 36 7.03 -9.26 -2.88
C ARG A 36 6.61 -10.35 -1.89
N MET A 37 7.45 -10.68 -0.92
CA MET A 37 7.15 -11.66 0.13
C MET A 37 6.04 -11.18 1.05
N ALA A 38 6.03 -9.90 1.44
CA ALA A 38 4.96 -9.34 2.26
C ALA A 38 3.60 -9.40 1.52
N VAL A 39 3.58 -9.02 0.24
CA VAL A 39 2.38 -9.12 -0.60
C VAL A 39 1.93 -10.58 -0.77
N ALA A 40 2.86 -11.49 -1.10
CA ALA A 40 2.54 -12.90 -1.29
C ALA A 40 2.03 -13.58 0.00
N ARG A 41 2.48 -13.13 1.17
CA ARG A 41 2.07 -13.62 2.49
C ARG A 41 0.83 -12.91 3.05
N GLY A 42 0.25 -11.94 2.33
CA GLY A 42 -0.85 -11.11 2.84
C GLY A 42 -0.46 -10.24 4.04
N LYS A 43 0.83 -9.99 4.25
CA LYS A 43 1.37 -9.15 5.34
C LYS A 43 1.64 -7.71 4.90
N CYS A 44 1.14 -7.32 3.73
CA CYS A 44 1.20 -5.93 3.30
C CYS A 44 0.21 -5.12 4.14
N PRO A 45 0.62 -4.00 4.76
CA PRO A 45 -0.26 -3.23 5.61
C PRO A 45 -1.33 -2.43 4.83
N VAL A 46 -1.15 -2.30 3.51
CA VAL A 46 -2.06 -1.60 2.60
C VAL A 46 -2.64 -2.56 1.57
N ALA A 47 -3.83 -2.25 1.05
CA ALA A 47 -4.48 -3.03 0.01
C ALA A 47 -3.71 -2.89 -1.30
N VAL A 48 -3.11 -4.01 -1.74
CA VAL A 48 -2.40 -4.09 -3.01
C VAL A 48 -3.21 -4.86 -4.03
N PHE A 49 -3.29 -4.33 -5.25
CA PHE A 49 -3.99 -4.96 -6.36
C PHE A 49 -3.07 -5.08 -7.58
N SER A 50 -3.47 -5.95 -8.50
CA SER A 50 -2.82 -6.10 -9.81
C SER A 50 -3.77 -5.59 -10.87
N ILE A 51 -3.23 -4.82 -11.82
CA ILE A 51 -4.00 -4.37 -12.98
C ILE A 51 -3.78 -5.38 -14.12
N PRO A 52 -4.84 -5.90 -14.76
CA PRO A 52 -4.70 -6.77 -15.93
C PRO A 52 -3.76 -6.16 -16.97
N TYR A 53 -2.90 -6.98 -17.58
CA TYR A 53 -1.93 -6.55 -18.60
C TYR A 53 -0.88 -5.54 -18.13
N ARG A 54 -0.72 -5.34 -16.81
CA ARG A 54 0.36 -4.55 -16.22
C ARG A 54 1.22 -5.42 -15.31
N ARG A 55 2.54 -5.24 -15.40
CA ARG A 55 3.49 -5.91 -14.50
C ARG A 55 3.59 -5.16 -13.18
N GLY A 56 3.50 -5.89 -12.07
CA GLY A 56 3.73 -5.35 -10.74
C GLY A 56 2.49 -5.32 -9.86
N ARG A 57 2.64 -4.66 -8.70
CA ARG A 57 1.58 -4.44 -7.72
C ARG A 57 1.39 -2.95 -7.55
N PHE A 58 0.14 -2.58 -7.33
CA PHE A 58 -0.33 -1.22 -7.22
C PHE A 58 -1.12 -1.07 -5.93
N ALA A 59 -1.10 0.13 -5.36
CA ALA A 59 -1.93 0.51 -4.22
C ALA A 59 -2.49 1.91 -4.49
N LEU A 60 -3.64 2.20 -3.89
CA LEU A 60 -4.21 3.54 -3.94
C LEU A 60 -3.39 4.48 -3.06
N VAL A 61 -3.16 5.69 -3.56
CA VAL A 61 -2.42 6.70 -2.80
C VAL A 61 -3.14 7.07 -1.50
N GLU A 62 -4.47 7.13 -1.53
CA GLU A 62 -5.29 7.39 -0.34
C GLU A 62 -5.04 6.35 0.78
N ASP A 63 -4.93 5.07 0.43
CA ASP A 63 -4.78 3.97 1.38
C ASP A 63 -3.36 3.97 1.98
N VAL A 64 -2.34 4.25 1.14
CA VAL A 64 -0.96 4.43 1.61
C VAL A 64 -0.84 5.66 2.51
N ALA A 65 -1.49 6.77 2.16
CA ALA A 65 -1.48 7.98 2.98
C ALA A 65 -2.21 7.76 4.32
N ALA A 66 -3.35 7.07 4.33
CA ALA A 66 -4.07 6.69 5.53
C ALA A 66 -3.22 5.82 6.46
N TRP A 67 -2.56 4.79 5.90
CA TRP A 67 -1.63 3.95 6.65
C TRP A 67 -0.43 4.74 7.20
N LEU A 68 0.22 5.59 6.40
CA LEU A 68 1.32 6.41 6.88
C LEU A 68 0.91 7.33 8.04
N ARG A 69 -0.29 7.92 7.96
CA ARG A 69 -0.86 8.72 9.05
C ARG A 69 -1.08 7.87 10.30
N SER A 70 -1.56 6.64 10.16
CA SER A 70 -1.83 5.75 11.30
C SER A 70 -0.54 5.33 12.02
N GLN A 71 0.57 5.17 11.29
CA GLN A 71 1.89 4.85 11.85
C GLN A 71 2.46 5.99 12.70
N VAL A 72 2.28 7.25 12.28
CA VAL A 72 2.73 8.43 13.05
C VAL A 72 1.91 8.63 14.31
N HIS A 73 0.59 8.35 14.26
CA HIS A 73 -0.33 8.53 15.39
C HIS A 73 -0.45 7.29 16.30
N GLY A 74 0.30 6.20 16.03
CA GLY A 74 0.32 5.00 16.87
C GLY A 74 -0.93 4.11 16.80
N ALA A 75 -1.85 4.36 15.87
CA ALA A 75 -3.05 3.54 15.70
C ALA A 75 -2.78 2.48 14.62
N GLN A 76 -2.69 1.22 15.04
CA GLN A 76 -2.62 0.07 14.15
C GLN A 76 -3.93 -0.01 13.34
N PRO A 77 -3.92 0.11 12.00
CA PRO A 77 -5.10 -0.25 11.22
C PRO A 77 -5.21 -1.77 11.29
N SER A 78 -6.18 -2.24 12.06
CA SER A 78 -6.56 -3.63 12.16
C SER A 78 -6.82 -4.18 10.76
N GLN A 79 -5.98 -5.13 10.38
CA GLN A 79 -6.02 -5.84 9.11
C GLN A 79 -7.34 -6.65 9.03
N GLN A 80 -8.39 -6.00 8.53
CA GLN A 80 -9.65 -6.63 8.16
C GLN A 80 -9.72 -6.68 6.63
N HIS A 81 -9.26 -7.79 6.06
CA HIS A 81 -9.99 -8.36 4.94
C HIS A 81 -9.93 -9.88 4.99
N SER A 82 -11.09 -10.40 5.37
CA SER A 82 -11.52 -11.78 5.40
C SER A 82 -11.00 -12.57 4.19
N SER A 83 -10.40 -13.71 4.52
CA SER A 83 -10.42 -14.91 3.72
C SER A 83 -11.81 -15.23 3.17
N SER A 84 -11.91 -15.36 1.84
CA SER A 84 -12.88 -16.20 1.14
C SER A 84 -12.11 -16.78 -0.05
N GLY A 85 -11.68 -18.05 -0.10
CA GLY A 85 -12.33 -19.25 0.39
C GLY A 85 -13.36 -19.72 -0.64
N GLY A 86 -13.00 -20.70 -1.46
CA GLY A 86 -13.97 -21.41 -2.31
C GLY A 86 -13.50 -21.74 -3.72
N THR A 87 -12.69 -22.79 -3.85
CA THR A 87 -12.65 -23.62 -5.05
C THR A 87 -14.01 -24.31 -5.20
N GLN A 88 -14.62 -24.22 -6.39
CA GLN A 88 -15.46 -25.28 -6.94
C GLN A 88 -15.00 -25.55 -8.37
#